data_AF-A0A830BJ35-F1
#
_entry.id   AF-A0A830BJ35-F1
#
_cell.length_a   1.000
_cell.length_b   1.000
_cell.length_c   1.000
_cell.angle_alpha   90.00
_cell.angle_beta   90.00
_cell.angle_gamma   90.00
#
_symmetry.space_group_name_H-M   'P 1'
#
loop_
_entity.id
_entity.type
_entity.pdbx_description
1 polymer ?
#
loop_
_entity_poly.entity_id
_entity_poly.type
_entity_poly.pdbx_seq_one_letter_code
_entity_poly.pdbx_strand_id
1 'polypeptide(L)'
;MADQENCMRVTRLTARKRAAEEAIAAQQNKKKRVVLGEIQNILSSQNVGLSRKNQSEAEKNKPKRNVKKGKVGAKEKKSSKGGNNSGIDLDGKIDDPQMCEAYVSDIYEYLHNMEMEAKRRPLSDYLEKVQKDVNANMRGVLVDWLVEVAEEYKLLSDTLYLTVSYIDRFLSTNVINRKKLQLLGVSSMLIASKYEEISPPHVEDFCYITDNTYTKEEVVKMEADVLKSLKFEMGNPTVKTFLRKFTRIAQEDYDHSSLHMEFLGYYLAELSLLDYGCVKLLPSLVAASVIFLARFVLQPKRHPWNSALQRQTGYKASDLQECVLIIHDLQLSKKGCSLVAVRDKYKQHKFKCVSTLTSPSEIPESFFDDAKDV
;
A
#
# COMPACT_ATOMS: atom_id res chain seq x y z
N MET A 1 37.48 41.79 17.46
CA MET A 1 37.23 40.39 17.89
C MET A 1 36.03 39.75 17.19
N ALA A 2 35.19 40.46 16.41
CA ALA A 2 34.01 39.89 15.75
C ALA A 2 34.27 39.24 14.36
N ASP A 3 35.34 39.64 13.63
CA ASP A 3 35.56 39.16 12.26
C ASP A 3 36.17 37.75 12.16
N GLN A 4 36.86 37.30 13.21
CA GLN A 4 37.52 35.99 13.23
C GLN A 4 36.52 34.83 13.45
N GLU A 5 35.44 35.07 14.18
CA GLU A 5 34.37 34.09 14.41
C GLU A 5 33.51 33.84 13.15
N ASN A 6 33.33 34.88 12.33
CA ASN A 6 32.51 34.77 11.12
C ASN A 6 33.21 33.95 10.02
N CYS A 7 34.53 34.11 9.87
CA CYS A 7 35.35 33.31 8.95
C CYS A 7 35.38 31.81 9.34
N MET A 8 35.44 31.51 10.65
CA MET A 8 35.37 30.13 11.15
C MET A 8 34.00 29.46 10.94
N ARG A 9 32.89 30.22 11.07
CA ARG A 9 31.53 29.70 10.79
C ARG A 9 31.32 29.39 9.32
N VAL A 10 31.77 30.27 8.41
CA VAL A 10 31.69 30.03 6.96
C VAL A 10 32.50 28.77 6.58
N THR A 11 33.67 28.59 7.18
CA THR A 11 34.54 27.43 6.94
C THR A 11 33.93 26.11 7.47
N ARG A 12 33.21 26.15 8.60
CA ARG A 12 32.49 24.97 9.12
C ARG A 12 31.28 24.58 8.29
N LEU A 13 30.54 25.56 7.74
CA LEU A 13 29.40 25.30 6.86
C LEU A 13 29.84 24.71 5.52
N THR A 14 30.90 25.24 4.91
CA THR A 14 31.46 24.69 3.67
C THR A 14 32.10 23.32 3.88
N ALA A 15 32.77 23.08 5.01
CA ALA A 15 33.29 21.76 5.37
C ALA A 15 32.17 20.74 5.62
N ARG A 16 31.07 21.13 6.28
CA ARG A 16 29.89 20.27 6.44
C ARG A 16 29.21 19.96 5.11
N LYS A 17 29.12 20.94 4.20
CA LYS A 17 28.58 20.74 2.86
C LYS A 17 29.44 19.79 2.03
N ARG A 18 30.77 19.97 2.03
CA ARG A 18 31.71 19.03 1.39
C ARG A 18 31.66 17.64 2.00
N ALA A 19 31.60 17.51 3.33
CA ALA A 19 31.47 16.21 3.98
C ALA A 19 30.14 15.52 3.65
N ALA A 20 29.05 16.29 3.47
CA ALA A 20 27.78 15.74 2.98
C ALA A 20 27.87 15.31 1.51
N GLU A 21 28.49 16.11 0.64
CA GLU A 21 28.73 15.78 -0.77
C GLU A 21 29.65 14.56 -0.94
N GLU A 22 30.71 14.45 -0.13
CA GLU A 22 31.63 13.31 -0.09
C GLU A 22 30.95 12.06 0.50
N ALA A 23 30.07 12.20 1.50
CA ALA A 23 29.28 11.09 2.01
C ALA A 23 28.27 10.58 0.97
N ILE A 24 27.65 11.48 0.20
CA ILE A 24 26.77 11.14 -0.94
C ILE A 24 27.57 10.42 -2.04
N ALA A 25 28.75 10.93 -2.41
CA ALA A 25 29.63 10.30 -3.39
C ALA A 25 30.17 8.93 -2.94
N ALA A 26 30.53 8.80 -1.65
CA ALA A 26 30.94 7.52 -1.07
C ALA A 26 29.78 6.51 -0.99
N GLN A 27 28.53 6.98 -0.87
CA GLN A 27 27.33 6.14 -0.99
C GLN A 27 27.06 5.71 -2.43
N GLN A 28 27.35 6.54 -3.43
CA GLN A 28 27.25 6.16 -4.85
C GLN A 28 28.15 4.96 -5.20
N ASN A 29 29.34 4.87 -4.61
CA ASN A 29 30.28 3.75 -4.81
C ASN A 29 29.87 2.42 -4.12
N LYS A 30 28.81 2.40 -3.30
CA LYS A 30 28.30 1.18 -2.64
C LYS A 30 26.95 0.70 -3.19
N LYS A 31 26.42 1.36 -4.23
CA LYS A 31 25.12 1.01 -4.80
C LYS A 31 25.21 -0.36 -5.50
N LYS A 32 24.38 -1.31 -5.09
CA LYS A 32 24.26 -2.62 -5.73
C LYS A 32 23.47 -2.45 -7.02
N ARG A 33 23.98 -3.05 -8.10
CA ARG A 33 23.27 -3.04 -9.38
C ARG A 33 22.11 -4.01 -9.33
N VAL A 34 20.89 -3.51 -9.52
CA VAL A 34 19.68 -4.32 -9.65
C VAL A 34 19.11 -4.08 -11.04
N VAL A 35 19.46 -4.94 -12.00
CA VAL A 35 19.07 -4.77 -13.41
C VAL A 35 17.82 -5.61 -13.69
N LEU A 36 16.78 -4.98 -14.24
CA LEU A 36 15.64 -5.71 -14.77
C LEU A 36 16.08 -6.44 -16.05
N GLY A 37 16.00 -7.77 -16.07
CA GLY A 37 16.27 -8.56 -17.27
C GLY A 37 15.33 -8.21 -18.43
N GLU A 38 15.66 -8.66 -19.65
CA GLU A 38 14.81 -8.41 -20.81
C GLU A 38 13.39 -8.96 -20.57
N ILE A 39 12.37 -8.11 -20.65
CA ILE A 39 10.93 -8.45 -20.50
C ILE A 39 10.45 -9.38 -21.65
N GLN A 40 11.36 -9.92 -22.46
CA GLN A 40 11.04 -10.38 -23.81
C GLN A 40 10.32 -11.72 -23.92
N ASN A 41 10.25 -12.59 -22.89
CA ASN A 41 9.41 -13.79 -22.94
C ASN A 41 9.19 -14.41 -21.54
N ILE A 42 8.14 -13.98 -20.82
CA ILE A 42 7.58 -14.75 -19.70
C ILE A 42 6.16 -15.15 -20.11
N LEU A 43 6.06 -16.16 -20.97
CA LEU A 43 4.84 -16.92 -21.21
C LEU A 43 5.18 -18.41 -21.13
N SER A 44 4.23 -19.16 -20.54
CA SER A 44 4.11 -20.62 -20.47
C SER A 44 4.95 -21.42 -19.47
N SER A 45 4.54 -21.40 -18.20
CA SER A 45 4.67 -22.57 -17.30
C SER A 45 3.52 -22.63 -16.30
N GLN A 46 2.29 -22.77 -16.81
CA GLN A 46 1.18 -23.36 -16.08
C GLN A 46 0.54 -24.43 -16.97
N ASN A 47 1.04 -25.66 -16.86
CA ASN A 47 0.28 -26.87 -17.14
C ASN A 47 1.11 -28.10 -16.74
N VAL A 48 0.91 -28.57 -15.51
CA VAL A 48 0.91 -30.01 -15.23
C VAL A 48 -0.19 -30.25 -14.20
N GLY A 49 -1.31 -30.78 -14.67
CA GLY A 49 -2.37 -31.28 -13.81
C GLY A 49 -1.98 -32.60 -13.16
N LEU A 50 -2.60 -32.91 -12.03
CA LEU A 50 -2.77 -34.27 -11.55
C LEU A 50 -4.20 -34.41 -11.02
N SER A 51 -5.05 -34.97 -11.87
CA SER A 51 -6.28 -35.65 -11.48
C SER A 51 -5.95 -36.79 -10.51
N ARG A 52 -6.76 -36.96 -9.47
CA ARG A 52 -7.13 -38.30 -8.97
C ARG A 52 -8.51 -38.26 -8.29
N LYS A 53 -9.41 -39.05 -8.87
CA LYS A 53 -10.72 -39.47 -8.32
C LYS A 53 -10.53 -40.35 -7.09
N ASN A 54 -11.50 -40.30 -6.18
CA ASN A 54 -12.30 -41.41 -5.61
C ASN A 54 -13.35 -40.74 -4.68
N GLN A 55 -14.67 -40.79 -4.93
CA GLN A 55 -15.64 -41.86 -4.55
C GLN A 55 -15.33 -42.43 -3.16
N SER A 56 -16.22 -42.53 -2.17
CA SER A 56 -17.68 -42.44 -1.98
C SER A 56 -17.84 -42.37 -0.44
N GLU A 57 -18.89 -41.85 0.17
CA GLU A 57 -20.14 -42.55 0.47
C GLU A 57 -21.06 -41.58 1.24
N ALA A 58 -22.36 -41.75 1.01
CA ALA A 58 -23.42 -41.02 1.66
C ALA A 58 -23.71 -41.60 3.05
N GLU A 59 -24.09 -40.76 4.02
CA GLU A 59 -25.14 -41.16 4.95
C GLU A 59 -25.89 -39.96 5.54
N LYS A 60 -27.22 -40.10 5.52
CA LYS A 60 -28.23 -39.16 5.99
C LYS A 60 -28.31 -39.21 7.51
N ASN A 61 -28.56 -38.07 8.17
CA ASN A 61 -29.65 -37.94 9.16
C ASN A 61 -29.79 -36.50 9.70
N LYS A 62 -30.95 -35.88 9.40
CA LYS A 62 -31.62 -34.87 10.25
C LYS A 62 -32.55 -35.63 11.24
N PRO A 63 -33.35 -34.97 12.09
CA PRO A 63 -33.04 -34.01 13.15
C PRO A 63 -33.74 -34.41 14.47
N LYS A 64 -33.31 -33.94 15.65
CA LYS A 64 -34.18 -33.94 16.85
C LYS A 64 -34.09 -32.63 17.65
N ARG A 65 -35.03 -31.77 17.26
CA ARG A 65 -35.84 -30.82 18.04
C ARG A 65 -35.84 -31.08 19.56
N ASN A 66 -35.56 -30.04 20.36
CA ASN A 66 -36.30 -29.82 21.60
C ASN A 66 -36.39 -28.33 21.95
N VAL A 67 -37.63 -27.86 22.06
CA VAL A 67 -38.04 -26.51 22.46
C VAL A 67 -38.75 -26.63 23.80
N LYS A 68 -38.36 -25.83 24.79
CA LYS A 68 -39.21 -25.32 25.89
C LYS A 68 -38.66 -23.93 26.25
N LYS A 69 -39.30 -22.81 25.87
CA LYS A 69 -40.49 -22.10 26.41
C LYS A 69 -40.37 -21.57 27.85
N GLY A 70 -40.47 -20.24 27.96
CA GLY A 70 -40.85 -19.44 29.14
C GLY A 70 -40.39 -17.99 28.95
N LYS A 71 -41.18 -17.09 28.32
CA LYS A 71 -42.05 -16.04 28.90
C LYS A 71 -41.35 -15.11 29.92
N VAL A 72 -41.56 -13.80 30.03
CA VAL A 72 -42.23 -12.67 29.33
C VAL A 72 -41.83 -11.44 30.19
N GLY A 73 -41.69 -10.24 29.63
CA GLY A 73 -41.76 -9.02 30.46
C GLY A 73 -41.14 -7.76 29.87
N ALA A 74 -41.97 -6.93 29.25
CA ALA A 74 -41.65 -5.58 28.80
C ALA A 74 -41.59 -4.57 29.96
N LYS A 75 -40.77 -3.51 29.83
CA LYS A 75 -41.21 -2.09 29.97
C LYS A 75 -40.06 -1.10 29.77
N GLU A 76 -40.36 -0.10 28.94
CA GLU A 76 -39.67 1.19 28.84
C GLU A 76 -39.77 1.99 30.15
N LYS A 77 -38.78 2.85 30.41
CA LYS A 77 -39.01 4.25 30.83
C LYS A 77 -37.72 5.08 30.81
N LYS A 78 -37.81 6.24 30.16
CA LYS A 78 -36.91 7.41 30.30
C LYS A 78 -36.99 7.99 31.71
N SER A 79 -35.86 8.41 32.26
CA SER A 79 -35.81 9.54 33.20
C SER A 79 -34.42 10.17 33.26
N SER A 80 -34.43 11.51 33.25
CA SER A 80 -33.34 12.45 33.33
C SER A 80 -32.80 12.68 34.75
N LYS A 81 -31.60 13.29 34.79
CA LYS A 81 -30.96 14.13 35.83
C LYS A 81 -30.10 13.47 36.91
N GLY A 82 -28.93 14.08 37.09
CA GLY A 82 -28.33 14.34 38.40
C GLY A 82 -27.03 13.60 38.62
N GLY A 83 -25.91 14.32 38.57
CA GLY A 83 -24.58 13.76 38.67
C GLY A 83 -24.20 13.26 40.06
N ASN A 84 -23.14 12.45 40.08
CA ASN A 84 -22.18 12.44 41.18
C ASN A 84 -20.83 11.97 40.65
N ASN A 85 -19.81 12.78 40.93
CA ASN A 85 -18.41 12.57 40.61
C ASN A 85 -17.87 11.31 41.32
N SER A 86 -17.19 10.46 40.56
CA SER A 86 -16.07 9.66 41.05
C SER A 86 -14.96 9.74 40.00
N GLY A 87 -13.88 10.42 40.38
CA GLY A 87 -12.86 10.96 39.49
C GLY A 87 -12.16 9.94 38.61
N ILE A 88 -12.04 10.33 37.34
CA ILE A 88 -11.02 9.85 36.42
C ILE A 88 -10.44 11.11 35.82
N ASP A 89 -9.36 11.62 36.42
CA ASP A 89 -8.52 12.64 35.83
C ASP A 89 -7.74 11.98 34.68
N LEU A 90 -8.37 11.96 33.51
CA LEU A 90 -7.70 11.74 32.23
C LEU A 90 -7.65 13.07 31.48
N ASP A 91 -7.23 14.14 32.17
CA ASP A 91 -6.89 15.41 31.54
C ASP A 91 -5.49 15.36 30.93
N GLY A 92 -5.36 14.44 29.97
CA GLY A 92 -4.21 14.26 29.12
C GLY A 92 -4.66 14.27 27.67
N LYS A 93 -5.56 15.19 27.28
CA LYS A 93 -5.60 15.60 25.89
C LYS A 93 -4.23 16.19 25.60
N ILE A 94 -3.40 15.39 24.95
CA ILE A 94 -2.17 15.86 24.33
C ILE A 94 -2.63 16.80 23.21
N ASP A 95 -2.87 18.06 23.57
CA ASP A 95 -3.10 19.16 22.65
C ASP A 95 -1.75 19.49 22.01
N ASP A 96 -1.20 18.51 21.26
CA ASP A 96 0.00 18.68 20.48
C ASP A 96 -0.40 19.52 19.26
N PRO A 97 0.05 20.79 19.18
CA PRO A 97 -0.31 21.67 18.07
C PRO A 97 0.17 21.11 16.71
N GLN A 98 1.13 20.17 16.70
CA GLN A 98 1.59 19.49 15.48
C GLN A 98 0.60 18.44 14.96
N MET A 99 -0.35 17.99 15.79
CA MET A 99 -1.40 17.06 15.37
C MET A 99 -2.50 17.74 14.55
N CYS A 100 -2.58 19.08 14.61
CA CYS A 100 -3.46 19.89 13.77
C CYS A 100 -4.91 19.37 13.72
N GLU A 101 -5.47 18.96 14.87
CA GLU A 101 -6.74 18.24 14.96
C GLU A 101 -7.89 18.93 14.22
N ALA A 102 -7.91 20.27 14.23
CA ALA A 102 -8.91 21.09 13.57
C ALA A 102 -9.04 20.81 12.05
N TYR A 103 -7.98 20.38 11.38
CA TYR A 103 -7.96 20.13 9.93
C TYR A 103 -8.12 18.66 9.57
N VAL A 104 -8.11 17.74 10.54
CA VAL A 104 -8.08 16.30 10.27
C VAL A 104 -9.30 15.84 9.47
N SER A 105 -10.48 16.36 9.79
CA SER A 105 -11.72 16.06 9.07
C SER A 105 -11.69 16.61 7.65
N ASP A 106 -11.35 17.88 7.49
CA ASP A 106 -11.30 18.57 6.19
C ASP A 106 -10.27 17.93 5.25
N ILE A 107 -9.08 17.59 5.77
CA ILE A 107 -8.03 16.89 5.00
C ILE A 107 -8.54 15.52 4.56
N TYR A 108 -9.20 14.77 5.45
CA TYR A 108 -9.71 13.45 5.10
C TYR A 108 -10.81 13.53 4.03
N GLU A 109 -11.75 14.45 4.17
CA GLU A 109 -12.81 14.69 3.18
C GLU A 109 -12.23 15.13 1.83
N TYR A 110 -11.25 16.03 1.85
CA TYR A 110 -10.53 16.44 0.64
C TYR A 110 -9.85 15.26 -0.06
N LEU A 111 -9.10 14.43 0.67
CA LEU A 111 -8.41 13.27 0.11
C LEU A 111 -9.39 12.22 -0.43
N HIS A 112 -10.52 12.01 0.27
CA HIS A 112 -11.56 11.07 -0.14
C HIS A 112 -12.31 11.55 -1.40
N ASN A 113 -12.59 12.86 -1.51
CA ASN A 113 -13.13 13.43 -2.73
C ASN A 113 -12.13 13.34 -3.89
N MET A 114 -10.84 13.61 -3.61
CA MET A 114 -9.77 13.60 -4.59
C MET A 114 -9.50 12.20 -5.17
N GLU A 115 -9.60 11.12 -4.37
CA GLU A 115 -9.42 9.75 -4.90
C GLU A 115 -10.54 9.31 -5.85
N MET A 116 -11.73 9.92 -5.74
CA MET A 116 -12.88 9.62 -6.60
C MET A 116 -12.86 10.39 -7.92
N GLU A 117 -12.01 11.41 -8.07
CA GLU A 117 -11.90 12.19 -9.30
C GLU A 117 -11.46 11.32 -10.48
N ALA A 118 -12.32 11.16 -11.48
CA ALA A 118 -12.04 10.33 -12.66
C ALA A 118 -10.73 10.70 -13.38
N LYS A 119 -10.36 12.00 -13.43
CA LYS A 119 -9.11 12.47 -14.05
C LYS A 119 -7.84 12.02 -13.31
N ARG A 120 -7.96 11.66 -12.03
CA ARG A 120 -6.85 11.23 -11.17
C ARG A 120 -6.74 9.71 -11.12
N ARG A 121 -7.76 8.99 -11.57
CA ARG A 121 -7.77 7.52 -11.56
C ARG A 121 -7.23 6.95 -12.88
N PRO A 122 -6.48 5.84 -12.81
CA PRO A 122 -6.20 5.06 -14.01
C PRO A 122 -7.49 4.42 -14.54
N LEU A 123 -7.53 4.19 -15.85
CA LEU A 123 -8.59 3.45 -16.51
C LEU A 123 -8.47 1.96 -16.09
N SER A 124 -9.53 1.40 -15.50
CA SER A 124 -9.49 0.06 -14.91
C SER A 124 -9.12 -1.08 -15.85
N ASP A 125 -9.31 -0.89 -17.15
CA ASP A 125 -9.09 -1.87 -18.23
C ASP A 125 -8.17 -1.31 -19.34
N TYR A 126 -7.23 -0.43 -18.96
CA TYR A 126 -6.26 0.14 -19.90
C TYR A 126 -5.40 -0.92 -20.60
N LEU A 127 -5.12 -2.07 -19.98
CA LEU A 127 -4.31 -3.12 -20.59
C LEU A 127 -5.04 -3.76 -21.77
N GLU A 128 -6.35 -3.90 -21.67
CA GLU A 128 -7.21 -4.48 -22.70
C GLU A 128 -7.64 -3.44 -23.74
N LYS A 129 -7.96 -2.21 -23.32
CA LYS A 129 -8.51 -1.18 -24.20
C LYS A 129 -7.49 -0.28 -24.87
N VAL A 130 -6.34 -0.05 -24.23
CA VAL A 130 -5.34 0.93 -24.69
C VAL A 130 -4.06 0.23 -25.13
N GLN A 131 -3.52 -0.65 -24.29
CA GLN A 131 -2.25 -1.31 -24.57
C GLN A 131 -2.39 -2.42 -25.60
N LYS A 132 -1.38 -2.53 -26.47
CA LYS A 132 -1.29 -3.58 -27.50
C LYS A 132 -0.15 -4.55 -27.27
N ASP A 133 0.87 -4.10 -26.55
CA ASP A 133 2.17 -4.78 -26.43
C ASP A 133 2.59 -5.03 -24.97
N VAL A 134 1.83 -4.47 -24.01
CA VAL A 134 2.06 -4.59 -22.57
C VAL A 134 0.90 -5.37 -21.97
N ASN A 135 1.21 -6.31 -21.07
CA ASN A 135 0.22 -7.10 -20.34
C ASN A 135 0.41 -6.99 -18.81
N ALA A 136 -0.51 -7.56 -18.05
CA ALA A 136 -0.53 -7.46 -16.59
C ALA A 136 0.72 -8.07 -15.93
N ASN A 137 1.27 -9.14 -16.50
CA ASN A 137 2.50 -9.76 -15.99
C ASN A 137 3.71 -8.85 -16.18
N MET A 138 3.84 -8.20 -17.35
CA MET A 138 4.92 -7.23 -17.60
C MET A 138 4.85 -6.03 -16.65
N ARG A 139 3.63 -5.54 -16.36
CA ARG A 139 3.41 -4.52 -15.34
C ARG A 139 3.86 -5.01 -13.96
N GLY A 140 3.44 -6.21 -13.55
CA GLY A 140 3.83 -6.81 -12.26
C GLY A 140 5.35 -6.95 -12.11
N VAL A 141 6.04 -7.43 -13.15
CA VAL A 141 7.51 -7.53 -13.20
C VAL A 141 8.18 -6.17 -13.08
N LEU A 142 7.67 -5.14 -13.78
CA LEU A 142 8.19 -3.78 -13.65
C LEU A 142 8.04 -3.27 -12.22
N VAL A 143 6.85 -3.42 -11.61
CA VAL A 143 6.59 -2.92 -10.25
C VAL A 143 7.43 -3.67 -9.21
N ASP A 144 7.59 -5.00 -9.34
CA ASP A 144 8.44 -5.80 -8.46
C ASP A 144 9.90 -5.31 -8.50
N TRP A 145 10.44 -5.06 -9.69
CA TRP A 145 11.77 -4.48 -9.83
C TRP A 145 11.87 -3.05 -9.26
N LEU A 146 10.85 -2.21 -9.44
CA LEU A 146 10.83 -0.86 -8.86
C LEU A 146 10.83 -0.90 -7.32
N VAL A 147 10.31 -1.95 -6.68
CA VAL A 147 10.45 -2.14 -5.22
C VAL A 147 11.92 -2.31 -4.84
N GLU A 148 12.70 -3.07 -5.63
CA GLU A 148 14.14 -3.20 -5.40
C GLU A 148 14.89 -1.89 -5.65
N VAL A 149 14.54 -1.15 -6.70
CA VAL A 149 15.12 0.18 -6.98
C VAL A 149 14.84 1.15 -5.83
N ALA A 150 13.63 1.13 -5.27
CA ALA A 150 13.27 1.94 -4.13
C ALA A 150 14.09 1.59 -2.87
N GLU A 151 14.32 0.29 -2.61
CA GLU A 151 15.19 -0.14 -1.49
C GLU A 151 16.66 0.23 -1.73
N GLU A 152 17.16 0.09 -2.95
CA GLU A 152 18.53 0.42 -3.34
C GLU A 152 18.84 1.92 -3.14
N TYR A 153 17.90 2.78 -3.54
CA TYR A 153 18.00 4.23 -3.37
C TYR A 153 17.42 4.75 -2.06
N LYS A 154 16.93 3.84 -1.20
CA LYS A 154 16.34 4.15 0.11
C LYS A 154 15.22 5.19 0.02
N LEU A 155 14.41 5.09 -1.03
CA LEU A 155 13.28 5.97 -1.26
C LEU A 155 12.16 5.67 -0.24
N LEU A 156 11.36 6.68 0.05
CA LEU A 156 10.15 6.53 0.84
C LEU A 156 9.15 5.60 0.13
N SER A 157 8.35 4.84 0.88
CA SER A 157 7.27 4.06 0.26
C SER A 157 6.29 4.96 -0.50
N ASP A 158 6.05 6.19 -0.05
CA ASP A 158 5.17 7.16 -0.72
C ASP A 158 5.64 7.43 -2.17
N THR A 159 6.95 7.55 -2.37
CA THR A 159 7.59 7.65 -3.69
C THR A 159 7.26 6.46 -4.58
N LEU A 160 7.30 5.23 -4.04
CA LEU A 160 6.90 4.02 -4.79
C LEU A 160 5.41 4.04 -5.16
N TYR A 161 4.52 4.39 -4.23
CA TYR A 161 3.07 4.47 -4.50
C TYR A 161 2.76 5.50 -5.60
N LEU A 162 3.40 6.68 -5.54
CA LEU A 162 3.27 7.71 -6.57
C LEU A 162 3.82 7.23 -7.92
N THR A 163 4.96 6.54 -7.92
CA THR A 163 5.54 5.95 -9.13
C THR A 163 4.54 5.04 -9.85
N VAL A 164 3.93 4.10 -9.12
CA VAL A 164 2.95 3.16 -9.70
C VAL A 164 1.71 3.91 -10.20
N SER A 165 1.22 4.89 -9.45
CA SER A 165 0.11 5.76 -9.86
C SER A 165 0.40 6.48 -11.19
N TYR A 166 1.62 6.99 -11.37
CA TYR A 166 2.00 7.68 -12.60
C TYR A 166 2.09 6.73 -13.79
N ILE A 167 2.66 5.53 -13.59
CA ILE A 167 2.73 4.48 -14.61
C ILE A 167 1.32 4.10 -15.07
N ASP A 168 0.42 3.78 -14.14
CA ASP A 168 -0.94 3.32 -14.48
C ASP A 168 -1.74 4.41 -15.20
N ARG A 169 -1.66 5.66 -14.72
CA ARG A 169 -2.35 6.79 -15.37
C ARG A 169 -1.77 7.10 -16.75
N PHE A 170 -0.44 6.98 -16.92
CA PHE A 170 0.17 7.16 -18.23
C PHE A 170 -0.25 6.07 -19.22
N LEU A 171 -0.24 4.80 -18.80
CA LEU A 171 -0.69 3.67 -19.61
C LEU A 171 -2.19 3.70 -19.90
N SER A 172 -2.97 4.45 -19.12
CA SER A 172 -4.40 4.68 -19.35
C SER A 172 -4.71 5.55 -20.55
N THR A 173 -3.75 6.37 -21.02
CA THR A 173 -3.98 7.31 -22.11
C THR A 173 -2.95 7.20 -23.24
N ASN A 174 -1.83 6.51 -23.02
CA ASN A 174 -0.74 6.42 -24.00
C ASN A 174 -0.38 4.97 -24.28
N VAL A 175 -0.39 4.60 -25.55
CA VAL A 175 0.12 3.30 -26.00
C VAL A 175 1.64 3.29 -25.93
N ILE A 176 2.23 2.29 -25.28
CA ILE A 176 3.69 2.14 -25.20
C ILE A 176 4.13 0.79 -25.76
N ASN A 177 5.34 0.75 -26.33
CA ASN A 177 5.99 -0.50 -26.69
C ASN A 177 6.63 -1.13 -25.44
N ARG A 178 6.59 -2.46 -25.31
CA ARG A 178 7.16 -3.18 -24.15
C ARG A 178 8.62 -2.85 -23.89
N LYS A 179 9.41 -2.54 -24.93
CA LYS A 179 10.83 -2.14 -24.81
C LYS A 179 11.05 -0.79 -24.11
N LYS A 180 10.02 0.05 -24.03
CA LYS A 180 10.05 1.35 -23.35
C LYS A 180 9.37 1.31 -21.98
N LEU A 181 8.87 0.14 -21.55
CA LEU A 181 8.16 0.01 -20.27
C LEU A 181 9.08 0.28 -19.08
N GLN A 182 10.33 -0.20 -19.12
CA GLN A 182 11.33 0.11 -18.08
C GLN A 182 11.68 1.61 -18.07
N LEU A 183 11.86 2.23 -19.24
CA LEU A 183 12.07 3.68 -19.37
C LEU A 183 10.94 4.49 -18.73
N LEU A 184 9.68 4.10 -18.97
CA LEU A 184 8.52 4.71 -18.32
C LEU A 184 8.60 4.55 -16.79
N GLY A 185 8.96 3.36 -16.30
CA GLY A 185 9.10 3.06 -14.88
C GLY A 185 10.11 3.97 -14.18
N VAL A 186 11.35 4.03 -14.68
CA VAL A 186 12.39 4.88 -14.06
C VAL A 186 12.10 6.37 -14.18
N SER A 187 11.50 6.81 -15.29
CA SER A 187 11.13 8.21 -15.46
C SER A 187 9.98 8.60 -14.52
N SER A 188 9.02 7.70 -14.30
CA SER A 188 7.95 7.89 -13.32
C SER A 188 8.50 7.95 -11.90
N MET A 189 9.48 7.10 -11.57
CA MET A 189 10.14 7.11 -10.26
C MET A 189 11.00 8.35 -10.05
N LEU A 190 11.67 8.86 -11.09
CA LEU A 190 12.38 10.13 -11.05
C LEU A 190 11.42 11.28 -10.70
N ILE A 191 10.25 11.35 -11.36
CA ILE A 191 9.23 12.37 -11.07
C ILE A 191 8.72 12.22 -9.64
N ALA A 192 8.37 11.01 -9.20
CA ALA A 192 7.91 10.76 -7.83
C ALA A 192 8.96 11.15 -6.80
N SER A 193 10.24 10.85 -7.08
CA SER A 193 11.35 11.21 -6.20
C SER A 193 11.48 12.73 -6.09
N LYS A 194 11.42 13.45 -7.22
CA LYS A 194 11.44 14.93 -7.21
C LYS A 194 10.25 15.56 -6.47
N TYR A 195 9.13 14.84 -6.40
CA TYR A 195 7.91 15.31 -5.73
C TYR A 195 7.94 15.08 -4.22
N GLU A 196 8.44 13.93 -3.78
CA GLU A 196 8.28 13.45 -2.41
C GLU A 196 9.58 13.45 -1.58
N GLU A 197 10.74 13.28 -2.21
CA GLU A 197 12.01 13.14 -1.50
C GLU A 197 12.62 14.50 -1.16
N ILE A 198 13.23 14.60 0.03
CA ILE A 198 14.04 15.77 0.43
C ILE A 198 15.25 15.94 -0.51
N SER A 199 15.86 14.81 -0.88
CA SER A 199 17.04 14.74 -1.74
C SER A 199 16.85 13.65 -2.79
N PRO A 200 16.18 13.97 -3.93
CA PRO A 200 15.93 12.97 -4.96
C PRO A 200 17.22 12.51 -5.65
N PRO A 201 17.30 11.24 -6.14
CA PRO A 201 18.41 10.80 -6.98
C PRO A 201 18.51 11.61 -8.28
N HIS A 202 19.71 11.69 -8.84
CA HIS A 202 19.94 12.41 -10.09
C HIS A 202 19.50 11.55 -11.29
N VAL A 203 19.34 12.18 -12.46
CA VAL A 203 18.94 11.45 -13.69
C VAL A 203 19.96 10.37 -14.05
N GLU A 204 21.24 10.64 -13.80
CA GLU A 204 22.36 9.72 -14.01
C GLU A 204 22.24 8.47 -13.15
N ASP A 205 21.69 8.56 -11.94
CA ASP A 205 21.43 7.40 -11.09
C ASP A 205 20.40 6.48 -11.76
N PHE A 206 19.30 7.04 -12.28
CA PHE A 206 18.29 6.26 -13.00
C PHE A 206 18.79 5.69 -14.34
N CYS A 207 19.74 6.34 -15.01
CA CYS A 207 20.43 5.73 -16.16
C CYS A 207 21.26 4.52 -15.71
N TYR A 208 22.03 4.69 -14.62
CA TYR A 208 22.90 3.65 -14.09
C TYR A 208 22.16 2.38 -13.66
N ILE A 209 21.02 2.50 -12.96
CA ILE A 209 20.25 1.33 -12.49
C ILE A 209 19.63 0.52 -13.63
N THR A 210 19.42 1.15 -14.79
CA THR A 210 18.95 0.48 -16.01
C THR A 210 20.08 -0.16 -16.81
N ASP A 211 21.26 -0.37 -16.23
CA ASP A 211 22.47 -0.78 -16.95
C ASP A 211 22.86 0.16 -18.10
N ASN A 212 22.55 1.46 -17.95
CA ASN A 212 22.70 2.45 -19.03
C ASN A 212 21.99 2.03 -20.34
N THR A 213 20.92 1.22 -20.24
CA THR A 213 20.07 0.86 -21.39
C THR A 213 19.48 2.11 -22.05
N TYR A 214 19.23 3.15 -21.25
CA TYR A 214 18.69 4.42 -21.71
C TYR A 214 19.66 5.57 -21.43
N THR A 215 19.70 6.54 -22.34
CA THR A 215 20.48 7.76 -22.15
C THR A 215 19.74 8.77 -21.27
N LYS A 216 20.48 9.75 -20.75
CA LYS A 216 19.91 10.86 -19.97
C LYS A 216 18.82 11.60 -20.75
N GLU A 217 19.04 11.82 -22.04
CA GLU A 217 18.11 12.52 -22.93
C GLU A 217 16.80 11.72 -23.09
N GLU A 218 16.88 10.40 -23.17
CA GLU A 218 15.70 9.54 -23.24
C GLU A 218 14.88 9.57 -21.96
N VAL A 219 15.55 9.53 -20.80
CA VAL A 219 14.90 9.63 -19.48
C VAL A 219 14.23 10.99 -19.31
N VAL A 220 14.93 12.09 -19.62
CA VAL A 220 14.38 13.45 -19.52
C VAL A 220 13.21 13.65 -20.51
N LYS A 221 13.29 13.07 -21.70
CA LYS A 221 12.19 13.12 -22.67
C LYS A 221 10.96 12.38 -22.16
N MET A 222 11.14 11.16 -21.65
CA MET A 222 10.04 10.38 -21.08
C MET A 222 9.45 11.07 -19.85
N GLU A 223 10.27 11.68 -18.99
CA GLU A 223 9.79 12.52 -17.89
C GLU A 223 8.86 13.63 -18.39
N ALA A 224 9.28 14.37 -19.42
CA ALA A 224 8.45 15.43 -20.00
C ALA A 224 7.14 14.90 -20.59
N ASP A 225 7.18 13.73 -21.24
CA ASP A 225 5.99 13.09 -21.82
C ASP A 225 5.00 12.64 -20.73
N VAL A 226 5.50 12.07 -19.62
CA VAL A 226 4.68 11.71 -18.46
C VAL A 226 4.02 12.94 -17.84
N LEU A 227 4.79 13.99 -17.56
CA LEU A 227 4.26 15.23 -16.97
C LEU A 227 3.18 15.88 -17.84
N LYS A 228 3.40 15.94 -19.15
CA LYS A 228 2.41 16.45 -20.11
C LYS A 228 1.15 15.60 -20.14
N SER A 229 1.29 14.28 -20.20
CA SER A 229 0.15 13.36 -20.21
C SER A 229 -0.69 13.47 -18.94
N LEU A 230 -0.05 13.57 -17.78
CA LEU A 230 -0.72 13.70 -16.49
C LEU A 230 -1.16 15.14 -16.19
N LYS A 231 -0.90 16.08 -17.10
CA LYS A 231 -1.22 17.51 -16.94
C LYS A 231 -0.68 18.09 -15.62
N PHE A 232 0.49 17.62 -15.21
CA PHE A 232 1.16 17.98 -13.95
C PHE A 232 0.34 17.70 -12.67
N GLU A 233 -0.70 16.86 -12.74
CA GLU A 233 -1.50 16.45 -11.58
C GLU A 233 -0.80 15.31 -10.82
N MET A 234 0.22 15.63 -10.01
CA MET A 234 1.10 14.64 -9.37
C MET A 234 0.65 14.20 -7.96
N GLY A 235 -0.03 15.08 -7.21
CA GLY A 235 -0.41 14.85 -5.81
C GLY A 235 -1.67 14.00 -5.61
N ASN A 236 -1.67 12.74 -6.02
CA ASN A 236 -2.79 11.83 -5.82
C ASN A 236 -2.74 11.14 -4.45
N PRO A 237 -3.88 10.90 -3.79
CA PRO A 237 -3.91 10.12 -2.56
C PRO A 237 -3.57 8.65 -2.86
N THR A 238 -2.84 8.01 -1.96
CA THR A 238 -2.38 6.62 -2.13
C THR A 238 -2.98 5.72 -1.05
N VAL A 239 -2.80 4.41 -1.20
CA VAL A 239 -3.23 3.43 -0.17
C VAL A 239 -2.61 3.78 1.18
N LYS A 240 -1.33 4.17 1.18
CA LYS A 240 -0.58 4.54 2.39
C LYS A 240 -1.17 5.78 3.08
N THR A 241 -1.68 6.75 2.30
CA THR A 241 -2.34 7.95 2.83
C THR A 241 -3.50 7.59 3.77
N PHE A 242 -4.37 6.66 3.36
CA PHE A 242 -5.51 6.22 4.17
C PHE A 242 -5.11 5.20 5.24
N LEU A 243 -4.17 4.30 4.92
CA LEU A 243 -3.72 3.25 5.83
C LEU A 243 -3.19 3.81 7.14
N ARG A 244 -2.41 4.91 7.11
CA ARG A 244 -1.89 5.54 8.33
C ARG A 244 -3.01 5.95 9.31
N LYS A 245 -4.15 6.44 8.80
CA LYS A 245 -5.31 6.80 9.63
C LYS A 245 -5.99 5.54 10.18
N PHE A 246 -6.22 4.54 9.31
CA PHE A 246 -6.95 3.33 9.69
C PHE A 246 -6.17 2.42 10.66
N THR A 247 -4.84 2.37 10.54
CA THR A 247 -3.97 1.62 11.47
C THR A 247 -4.13 2.12 12.91
N ARG A 248 -4.21 3.44 13.13
CA ARG A 248 -4.39 4.00 14.48
C ARG A 248 -5.68 3.51 15.13
N ILE A 249 -6.79 3.56 14.39
CA ILE A 249 -8.11 3.11 14.85
C ILE A 249 -8.12 1.59 15.08
N ALA A 250 -7.47 0.83 14.20
CA ALA A 250 -7.42 -0.63 14.30
C ALA A 250 -6.69 -1.14 15.55
N GLN A 251 -5.77 -0.34 16.10
CA GLN A 251 -4.94 -0.70 17.25
C GLN A 251 -5.62 -0.44 18.60
N GLU A 252 -6.68 0.38 18.66
CA GLU A 252 -7.35 0.75 19.92
C GLU A 252 -7.85 -0.46 20.73
N ASP A 253 -8.22 -1.56 20.03
CA ASP A 253 -8.77 -2.78 20.66
C ASP A 253 -7.79 -3.98 20.67
N TYR A 254 -6.49 -3.77 20.41
CA TYR A 254 -5.49 -4.84 20.21
C TYR A 254 -4.28 -4.75 21.15
N ASP A 255 -4.01 -5.85 21.87
CA ASP A 255 -2.82 -6.01 22.74
C ASP A 255 -1.52 -6.38 21.99
N HIS A 256 -1.55 -6.54 20.66
CA HIS A 256 -0.35 -6.87 19.89
C HIS A 256 0.58 -5.66 19.77
N SER A 257 1.89 -5.93 19.63
CA SER A 257 2.88 -4.89 19.32
C SER A 257 2.40 -4.07 18.12
N SER A 258 2.06 -2.80 18.36
CA SER A 258 1.59 -1.82 17.36
C SER A 258 2.39 -1.89 16.04
N LEU A 259 3.70 -2.08 16.15
CA LEU A 259 4.62 -2.20 15.02
C LEU A 259 4.37 -3.42 14.12
N HIS A 260 3.96 -4.58 14.65
CA HIS A 260 3.69 -5.76 13.82
C HIS A 260 2.47 -5.53 12.93
N MET A 261 1.41 -4.94 13.48
CA MET A 261 0.21 -4.59 12.71
C MET A 261 0.54 -3.55 11.65
N GLU A 262 1.31 -2.53 12.01
CA GLU A 262 1.72 -1.47 11.08
C GLU A 262 2.54 -2.03 9.91
N PHE A 263 3.61 -2.79 10.20
CA PHE A 263 4.44 -3.37 9.13
C PHE A 263 3.70 -4.41 8.30
N LEU A 264 2.84 -5.21 8.91
CA LEU A 264 1.97 -6.15 8.17
C LEU A 264 1.02 -5.39 7.23
N GLY A 265 0.45 -4.27 7.71
CA GLY A 265 -0.35 -3.38 6.88
C GLY A 265 0.44 -2.87 5.67
N TYR A 266 1.66 -2.37 5.89
CA TYR A 266 2.50 -1.90 4.78
C TYR A 266 2.88 -3.01 3.80
N TYR A 267 3.18 -4.22 4.30
CA TYR A 267 3.46 -5.38 3.46
C TYR A 267 2.28 -5.73 2.54
N LEU A 268 1.08 -5.86 3.11
CA LEU A 268 -0.14 -6.20 2.37
C LEU A 268 -0.53 -5.08 1.37
N ALA A 269 -0.32 -3.82 1.75
CA ALA A 269 -0.55 -2.68 0.87
C ALA A 269 0.44 -2.65 -0.30
N GLU A 270 1.73 -2.93 -0.09
CA GLU A 270 2.71 -2.99 -1.17
C GLU A 270 2.49 -4.21 -2.09
N LEU A 271 2.02 -5.36 -1.55
CA LEU A 271 1.58 -6.48 -2.39
C LEU A 271 0.47 -6.08 -3.36
N SER A 272 -0.47 -5.24 -2.93
CA SER A 272 -1.58 -4.78 -3.79
C SER A 272 -1.11 -4.02 -5.03
N LEU A 273 0.09 -3.42 -5.01
CA LEU A 273 0.67 -2.72 -6.15
C LEU A 273 1.04 -3.66 -7.31
N LEU A 274 1.32 -4.93 -7.03
CA LEU A 274 1.77 -5.91 -8.01
C LEU A 274 0.62 -6.41 -8.90
N ASP A 275 -0.60 -6.49 -8.36
CA ASP A 275 -1.75 -7.07 -9.03
C ASP A 275 -2.55 -6.01 -9.80
N TYR A 276 -2.79 -6.27 -11.08
CA TYR A 276 -3.56 -5.37 -11.94
C TYR A 276 -5.03 -5.23 -11.50
N GLY A 277 -5.60 -6.27 -10.87
CA GLY A 277 -6.97 -6.26 -10.36
C GLY A 277 -7.20 -5.21 -9.27
N CYS A 278 -6.16 -4.73 -8.60
CA CYS A 278 -6.24 -3.66 -7.61
C CYS A 278 -6.39 -2.25 -8.23
N VAL A 279 -6.04 -2.06 -9.51
CA VAL A 279 -6.05 -0.75 -10.18
C VAL A 279 -7.46 -0.14 -10.23
N LYS A 280 -8.49 -0.99 -10.35
CA LYS A 280 -9.90 -0.55 -10.38
C LYS A 280 -10.45 -0.14 -9.01
N LEU A 281 -9.75 -0.44 -7.92
CA LEU A 281 -10.19 -0.19 -6.56
C LEU A 281 -9.79 1.22 -6.10
N LEU A 282 -10.50 1.77 -5.12
CA LEU A 282 -10.12 3.05 -4.52
C LEU A 282 -8.98 2.83 -3.51
N PRO A 283 -7.99 3.75 -3.42
CA PRO A 283 -6.95 3.68 -2.41
C PRO A 283 -7.46 3.50 -0.97
N SER A 284 -8.55 4.17 -0.58
CA SER A 284 -9.17 3.98 0.74
C SER A 284 -9.79 2.59 0.94
N LEU A 285 -10.42 2.02 -0.09
CA LEU A 285 -10.98 0.67 -0.06
C LEU A 285 -9.87 -0.39 0.11
N VAL A 286 -8.76 -0.22 -0.61
CA VAL A 286 -7.58 -1.08 -0.47
C VAL A 286 -6.99 -0.95 0.94
N ALA A 287 -6.87 0.27 1.47
CA ALA A 287 -6.36 0.48 2.83
C ALA A 287 -7.25 -0.17 3.91
N ALA A 288 -8.58 -0.05 3.78
CA ALA A 288 -9.53 -0.69 4.69
C ALA A 288 -9.43 -2.23 4.61
N SER A 289 -9.31 -2.78 3.40
CA SER A 289 -9.14 -4.22 3.16
C SER A 289 -7.83 -4.76 3.72
N VAL A 290 -6.76 -3.97 3.63
CA VAL A 290 -5.47 -4.28 4.26
C VAL A 290 -5.60 -4.37 5.78
N ILE A 291 -6.32 -3.43 6.41
CA ILE A 291 -6.55 -3.47 7.87
C ILE A 291 -7.37 -4.70 8.27
N PHE A 292 -8.44 -5.00 7.52
CA PHE A 292 -9.23 -6.21 7.72
C PHE A 292 -8.32 -7.44 7.70
N LEU A 293 -7.53 -7.59 6.63
CA LEU A 293 -6.67 -8.75 6.45
C LEU A 293 -5.55 -8.82 7.48
N ALA A 294 -4.92 -7.70 7.83
CA ALA A 294 -3.90 -7.65 8.87
C ALA A 294 -4.45 -8.11 10.23
N ARG A 295 -5.66 -7.67 10.60
CA ARG A 295 -6.35 -8.11 11.83
C ARG A 295 -6.68 -9.61 11.79
N PHE A 296 -7.12 -10.11 10.64
CA PHE A 296 -7.38 -11.53 10.43
C PHE A 296 -6.11 -12.39 10.59
N VAL A 297 -5.01 -11.99 9.95
CA VAL A 297 -3.73 -12.71 10.02
C VAL A 297 -3.20 -12.77 11.45
N LEU A 298 -3.30 -11.67 12.20
CA LEU A 298 -2.83 -11.61 13.59
C LEU A 298 -3.76 -12.36 14.56
N GLN A 299 -5.08 -12.31 14.33
CA GLN A 299 -6.08 -12.96 15.20
C GLN A 299 -7.16 -13.66 14.38
N PRO A 300 -6.88 -14.85 13.79
CA PRO A 300 -7.82 -15.55 12.91
C PRO A 300 -9.18 -15.91 13.53
N LYS A 301 -9.24 -16.00 14.86
CA LYS A 301 -10.44 -16.38 15.62
C LYS A 301 -11.36 -15.19 15.95
N ARG A 302 -10.89 -13.96 15.76
CA ARG A 302 -11.65 -12.74 16.09
C ARG A 302 -12.18 -12.11 14.82
N HIS A 303 -13.41 -11.59 14.87
CA HIS A 303 -13.96 -10.84 13.75
C HIS A 303 -13.06 -9.61 13.43
N PRO A 304 -12.51 -9.50 12.21
CA PRO A 304 -11.50 -8.49 11.88
C PRO A 304 -12.10 -7.10 11.67
N TRP A 305 -13.40 -6.99 11.38
CA TRP A 305 -14.08 -5.71 11.15
C TRP A 305 -15.00 -5.35 12.32
N ASN A 306 -14.79 -4.21 12.99
CA ASN A 306 -15.63 -3.75 14.10
C ASN A 306 -16.40 -2.48 13.71
N SER A 307 -17.41 -2.11 14.52
CA SER A 307 -18.24 -0.93 14.25
C SER A 307 -17.45 0.38 14.26
N ALA A 308 -16.33 0.46 14.99
CA ALA A 308 -15.47 1.64 14.98
C ALA A 308 -14.80 1.85 13.61
N LEU A 309 -14.23 0.79 13.02
CA LEU A 309 -13.65 0.84 11.68
C LEU A 309 -14.71 1.14 10.62
N GLN A 310 -15.88 0.51 10.69
CA GLN A 310 -16.96 0.79 9.76
C GLN A 310 -17.40 2.27 9.81
N ARG A 311 -17.57 2.85 11.00
CA ARG A 311 -17.94 4.27 11.14
C ARG A 311 -16.87 5.23 10.60
N GLN A 312 -15.59 4.92 10.82
CA GLN A 312 -14.49 5.81 10.46
C GLN A 312 -14.06 5.71 8.99
N THR A 313 -14.22 4.54 8.39
CA THR A 313 -13.85 4.30 6.99
C THR A 313 -15.03 4.45 6.03
N GLY A 314 -16.26 4.31 6.52
CA GLY A 314 -17.48 4.27 5.70
C GLY A 314 -17.75 2.93 5.01
N TYR A 315 -16.84 1.95 5.11
CA TYR A 315 -16.97 0.65 4.45
C TYR A 315 -17.52 -0.43 5.38
N LYS A 316 -18.47 -1.19 4.88
CA LYS A 316 -18.94 -2.42 5.51
C LYS A 316 -18.02 -3.59 5.21
N ALA A 317 -18.12 -4.66 5.99
CA ALA A 317 -17.32 -5.86 5.74
C ALA A 317 -17.59 -6.45 4.35
N SER A 318 -18.85 -6.44 3.89
CA SER A 318 -19.24 -6.90 2.55
C SER A 318 -18.56 -6.11 1.42
N ASP A 319 -18.35 -4.81 1.59
CA ASP A 319 -17.77 -3.94 0.58
C ASP A 319 -16.29 -4.26 0.34
N LEU A 320 -15.62 -4.79 1.38
CA LEU A 320 -14.19 -5.12 1.36
C LEU A 320 -13.91 -6.51 0.76
N GLN A 321 -14.92 -7.36 0.63
CA GLN A 321 -14.75 -8.79 0.35
C GLN A 321 -13.89 -9.06 -0.89
N GLU A 322 -14.21 -8.42 -2.02
CA GLU A 322 -13.45 -8.61 -3.27
C GLU A 322 -11.97 -8.24 -3.09
N CYS A 323 -11.69 -7.08 -2.49
CA CYS A 323 -10.33 -6.59 -2.31
C CYS A 323 -9.54 -7.43 -1.31
N VAL A 324 -10.15 -7.81 -0.19
CA VAL A 324 -9.55 -8.69 0.82
C VAL A 324 -9.13 -10.01 0.19
N LEU A 325 -9.99 -10.63 -0.63
CA LEU A 325 -9.66 -11.90 -1.28
C LEU A 325 -8.52 -11.77 -2.30
N ILE A 326 -8.48 -10.67 -3.07
CA ILE A 326 -7.36 -10.40 -3.99
C ILE A 326 -6.03 -10.32 -3.22
N ILE A 327 -5.99 -9.52 -2.14
CA ILE A 327 -4.77 -9.34 -1.35
C ILE A 327 -4.39 -10.61 -0.58
N HIS A 328 -5.37 -11.38 -0.11
CA HIS A 328 -5.13 -12.67 0.56
C HIS A 328 -4.52 -13.71 -0.39
N ASP A 329 -5.01 -13.78 -1.63
CA ASP A 329 -4.42 -14.65 -2.67
C ASP A 329 -2.96 -14.25 -2.99
N LEU A 330 -2.66 -12.95 -3.00
CA LEU A 330 -1.28 -12.44 -3.13
C LEU A 330 -0.45 -12.83 -1.90
N GLN A 331 -0.97 -12.64 -0.68
CA GLN A 331 -0.27 -13.02 0.55
C GLN A 331 0.09 -14.51 0.56
N LEU A 332 -0.85 -15.37 0.17
CA LEU A 332 -0.66 -16.83 0.08
C LEU A 332 0.15 -17.28 -1.14
N SER A 333 0.62 -16.34 -1.97
CA SER A 333 1.38 -16.62 -3.19
C SER A 333 0.61 -17.49 -4.21
N LYS A 334 -0.73 -17.49 -4.17
CA LYS A 334 -1.56 -18.10 -5.22
C LYS A 334 -1.48 -17.31 -6.53
N LYS A 335 -1.22 -16.00 -6.43
CA LYS A 335 -0.94 -15.08 -7.54
C LYS A 335 0.41 -14.42 -7.34
N GLY A 336 1.11 -14.15 -8.45
CA GLY A 336 2.39 -13.41 -8.43
C GLY A 336 3.50 -14.07 -7.61
N CYS A 337 3.57 -15.41 -7.61
CA CYS A 337 4.57 -16.16 -6.83
C CYS A 337 6.02 -15.90 -7.30
N SER A 338 6.21 -15.49 -8.56
CA SER A 338 7.51 -15.13 -9.12
C SER A 338 7.95 -13.71 -8.78
N LEU A 339 7.06 -12.86 -8.24
CA LEU A 339 7.33 -11.47 -7.88
C LEU A 339 7.72 -11.43 -6.39
N VAL A 340 9.02 -11.40 -6.11
CA VAL A 340 9.54 -11.70 -4.76
C VAL A 340 10.03 -10.47 -4.00
N ALA A 341 10.25 -9.34 -4.67
CA ALA A 341 10.91 -8.17 -4.08
C ALA A 341 10.19 -7.65 -2.84
N VAL A 342 8.85 -7.54 -2.89
CA VAL A 342 8.04 -7.11 -1.73
C VAL A 342 8.19 -8.10 -0.57
N ARG A 343 8.15 -9.41 -0.85
CA ARG A 343 8.25 -10.44 0.21
C ARG A 343 9.62 -10.42 0.86
N ASP A 344 10.67 -10.30 0.06
CA ASP A 344 12.06 -10.24 0.53
C ASP A 344 12.35 -8.95 1.30
N LYS A 345 11.78 -7.82 0.86
CA LYS A 345 11.80 -6.56 1.61
C LYS A 345 11.23 -6.76 3.02
N TYR A 346 10.00 -7.25 3.13
CA TYR A 346 9.31 -7.40 4.43
C TYR A 346 9.71 -8.64 5.25
N LYS A 347 10.60 -9.48 4.70
CA LYS A 347 11.25 -10.59 5.42
C LYS A 347 12.36 -10.10 6.35
N GLN A 348 12.87 -8.89 6.11
CA GLN A 348 13.96 -8.31 6.89
C GLN A 348 13.53 -8.02 8.33
N HIS A 349 14.49 -8.14 9.26
CA HIS A 349 14.24 -7.90 10.69
C HIS A 349 13.77 -6.46 11.00
N LYS A 350 14.17 -5.47 10.17
CA LYS A 350 13.67 -4.07 10.31
C LYS A 350 12.14 -3.97 10.22
N PHE A 351 11.50 -4.90 9.50
CA PHE A 351 10.05 -4.97 9.35
C PHE A 351 9.43 -6.12 10.15
N LYS A 352 10.11 -6.61 11.20
CA LYS A 352 9.63 -7.69 12.08
C LYS A 352 9.29 -9.00 11.36
N CYS A 353 9.90 -9.24 10.19
CA CYS A 353 9.69 -10.44 9.38
C CYS A 353 8.20 -10.71 9.08
N VAL A 354 7.38 -9.67 8.93
CA VAL A 354 5.91 -9.83 8.77
C VAL A 354 5.51 -10.64 7.54
N SER A 355 6.37 -10.72 6.51
CA SER A 355 6.11 -11.57 5.34
C SER A 355 6.23 -13.07 5.62
N THR A 356 6.84 -13.47 6.74
CA THR A 356 6.94 -14.90 7.14
C THR A 356 5.79 -15.35 8.02
N LEU A 357 4.83 -14.48 8.35
CA LEU A 357 3.67 -14.83 9.14
C LEU A 357 2.77 -15.81 8.37
N THR A 358 2.32 -16.86 9.05
CA THR A 358 1.38 -17.82 8.51
C THR A 358 -0.04 -17.28 8.61
N SER A 359 -0.75 -17.29 7.48
CA SER A 359 -2.17 -16.94 7.41
C SER A 359 -2.98 -18.21 7.13
N PRO A 360 -4.20 -18.37 7.71
CA PRO A 360 -5.11 -19.41 7.28
C PRO A 360 -5.38 -19.35 5.77
N SER A 361 -5.60 -20.51 5.15
CA SER A 361 -5.81 -20.63 3.70
C SER A 361 -7.11 -20.01 3.20
N GLU A 362 -8.11 -19.89 4.09
CA GLU A 362 -9.44 -19.40 3.80
C GLU A 362 -9.91 -18.45 4.90
N ILE A 363 -10.61 -17.39 4.50
CA ILE A 363 -11.27 -16.45 5.39
C ILE A 363 -12.74 -16.90 5.51
N PRO A 364 -13.28 -17.09 6.72
CA PRO A 364 -14.69 -17.46 6.89
C PRO A 364 -15.62 -16.46 6.21
N GLU A 365 -16.58 -16.92 5.39
CA GLU A 365 -17.55 -16.05 4.72
C GLU A 365 -18.35 -15.20 5.72
N SER A 366 -18.60 -15.73 6.91
CA SER A 366 -19.27 -15.02 8.00
C SER A 366 -18.55 -13.77 8.49
N PHE A 367 -17.27 -13.56 8.13
CA PHE A 367 -16.54 -12.32 8.46
C PHE A 367 -16.85 -11.18 7.49
N PHE A 368 -17.53 -11.47 6.38
CA PHE A 368 -18.02 -10.48 5.43
C PHE A 368 -19.52 -10.19 5.62
N ASP A 369 -20.20 -10.94 6.49
CA ASP A 369 -21.57 -10.63 6.87
C ASP A 369 -21.60 -9.30 7.61
N ASP A 370 -22.52 -8.42 7.20
CA ASP A 370 -22.75 -7.16 7.90
C ASP A 370 -23.06 -7.46 9.38
N ALA A 371 -22.30 -6.83 10.28
CA ALA A 371 -22.58 -6.88 11.69
C ALA A 371 -24.03 -6.42 11.88
N LYS A 372 -24.90 -7.32 12.35
CA LYS A 372 -26.27 -6.94 12.72
C LYS A 372 -26.14 -5.86 13.78
N ASP A 373 -26.66 -4.67 13.51
CA ASP A 373 -26.75 -3.60 14.50
C ASP A 373 -27.39 -4.18 15.77
N VAL A 374 -26.61 -4.27 16.85
CA VAL A 374 -27.09 -4.65 18.20
C VAL A 374 -27.25 -3.39 19.02
#